data_AF-A6HAU5-F1
#
_entry.id   AF-A6HAU5-F1
#
_cell.length_a   1.000
_cell.length_b   1.000
_cell.length_c   1.000
_cell.angle_alpha   90.00
_cell.angle_beta   90.00
_cell.angle_gamma   90.00
#
_symmetry.space_group_name_H-M   'P 1'
#
loop_
_entity.id
_entity.type
_entity.pdbx_description
1 polymer ?
#
loop_
_entity_poly.entity_id
_entity_poly.type
_entity_poly.pdbx_seq_one_letter_code
_entity_poly.pdbx_strand_id
1 'polypeptide(L)'
;MSEFWLISAPGDKENLQALERMNSVTSKSNLSHNTKFAIPDFKVGTLDSLVGLSDELGKLDTFAESLIKRMAQSVVEVMEDSKGKVHENLLANGVDLTSFVTHFEWDMAKYPAKQPLVSVVDTLAKQLAQIETDLKSRTAAYSVLKANLENLEKKSTGNLFTRTLSDIVSKEDFVLDSEYLITLLVIVPKSSYVQWQKTYESLSDMVVPRSTKLIAEDNEGGLFTVTLFRKVIEDFKVHCPGILL
;
A
#
# COMPACT_ATOMS: atom_id res chain seq x y z
N MET A 1 0.57 5.77 -24.64
CA MET A 1 -0.06 6.90 -23.94
C MET A 1 -1.07 7.47 -24.90
N SER A 2 -2.35 7.45 -24.57
CA SER A 2 -3.41 7.96 -25.45
C SER A 2 -3.63 9.43 -25.12
N GLU A 3 -3.41 10.32 -26.09
CA GLU A 3 -3.67 11.75 -25.94
C GLU A 3 -5.07 12.07 -26.49
N PHE A 4 -5.80 12.91 -25.77
CA PHE A 4 -7.13 13.37 -26.17
C PHE A 4 -7.13 14.89 -26.25
N TRP A 5 -7.81 15.40 -27.28
CA TRP A 5 -7.98 16.82 -27.51
C TRP A 5 -9.47 17.15 -27.41
N LEU A 6 -9.84 18.01 -26.48
CA LEU A 6 -11.20 18.54 -26.38
C LEU A 6 -11.26 19.89 -27.09
N ILE A 7 -12.06 19.97 -28.15
CA ILE A 7 -12.21 21.17 -28.98
C ILE A 7 -13.68 21.57 -28.99
N SER A 8 -13.95 22.86 -28.81
CA SER A 8 -15.26 23.46 -28.95
C SER A 8 -15.23 24.52 -30.06
N ALA A 9 -16.29 24.58 -30.86
CA ALA A 9 -16.49 25.57 -31.90
C ALA A 9 -17.91 26.15 -31.80
N PRO A 10 -18.14 27.42 -32.21
CA PRO A 10 -19.48 27.99 -32.26
C PRO A 10 -20.45 27.12 -33.08
N GLY A 11 -21.70 27.05 -32.63
CA GLY A 11 -22.72 26.17 -33.23
C GLY A 11 -23.43 26.74 -34.46
N ASP A 12 -22.89 27.78 -35.10
CA ASP A 12 -23.46 28.31 -36.34
C ASP A 12 -23.24 27.38 -37.53
N LYS A 13 -24.04 27.59 -38.57
CA LYS A 13 -24.10 26.71 -39.74
C LYS A 13 -22.76 26.56 -40.45
N GLU A 14 -21.94 27.62 -40.50
CA GLU A 14 -20.65 27.60 -41.19
C GLU A 14 -19.63 26.76 -40.42
N ASN A 15 -19.53 26.95 -39.10
CA ASN A 15 -18.63 26.19 -38.24
C ASN A 15 -19.01 24.71 -38.13
N LEU A 16 -20.30 24.38 -38.12
CA LEU A 16 -20.75 22.98 -38.17
C LEU A 16 -20.32 22.27 -39.47
N GLN A 17 -20.45 22.95 -40.61
CA GLN A 17 -19.96 22.41 -41.89
C GLN A 17 -18.44 22.26 -41.90
N ALA A 18 -17.70 23.21 -41.31
CA ALA A 18 -16.26 23.11 -41.17
C ALA A 18 -15.84 21.91 -40.30
N LEU A 19 -16.55 21.67 -39.20
CA LEU A 19 -16.32 20.52 -38.32
C LEU A 19 -16.59 19.19 -39.04
N GLU A 20 -17.67 19.09 -39.81
CA GLU A 20 -17.98 17.89 -40.61
C GLU A 20 -16.91 17.63 -41.68
N ARG A 21 -16.44 18.69 -42.36
CA ARG A 21 -15.34 18.58 -43.32
C ARG A 21 -14.05 18.12 -42.65
N MET A 22 -13.71 18.71 -41.50
CA MET A 22 -12.54 18.30 -40.71
C MET A 22 -12.63 16.82 -40.35
N ASN A 23 -13.76 16.38 -39.80
CA ASN A 23 -14.00 14.96 -39.45
C ASN A 23 -13.83 14.05 -40.67
N SER A 24 -14.34 14.45 -41.85
CA SER A 24 -14.17 13.65 -43.06
C SER A 24 -12.71 13.58 -43.51
N VAL A 25 -11.95 14.66 -43.40
CA VAL A 25 -10.55 14.70 -43.86
C VAL A 25 -9.65 13.92 -42.89
N THR A 26 -9.81 14.12 -41.58
CA THR A 26 -8.98 13.43 -40.58
C THR A 26 -9.28 11.94 -40.54
N SER A 27 -10.54 11.54 -40.69
CA SER A 27 -10.93 10.13 -40.76
C SER A 27 -10.40 9.44 -42.02
N LYS A 28 -10.54 10.05 -43.21
CA LYS A 28 -10.03 9.47 -44.47
C LYS A 28 -8.51 9.29 -44.45
N SER A 29 -7.80 10.18 -43.78
CA SER A 29 -6.34 10.17 -43.67
C SER A 29 -5.83 9.41 -42.44
N ASN A 30 -6.71 8.76 -41.65
CA ASN A 30 -6.37 8.06 -40.40
C ASN A 30 -5.56 8.92 -39.41
N LEU A 31 -5.84 10.23 -39.33
CA LEU A 31 -5.10 11.16 -38.48
C LEU A 31 -5.67 11.25 -37.06
N SER A 32 -6.99 11.09 -36.90
CA SER A 32 -7.66 11.17 -35.60
C SER A 32 -9.00 10.43 -35.60
N HIS A 33 -9.43 9.99 -34.41
CA HIS A 33 -10.77 9.49 -34.16
C HIS A 33 -11.58 10.57 -33.43
N ASN A 34 -12.66 11.05 -34.05
CA ASN A 34 -13.41 12.19 -33.55
C ASN A 34 -14.79 11.74 -33.06
N THR A 35 -15.12 12.04 -31.80
CA THR A 35 -16.44 11.79 -31.21
C THR A 35 -17.07 13.10 -30.75
N LYS A 36 -18.41 13.13 -30.70
CA LYS A 36 -19.13 14.27 -30.13
C LYS A 36 -19.07 14.17 -28.60
N PHE A 37 -18.81 15.30 -27.95
CA PHE A 37 -18.84 15.40 -26.49
C PHE A 37 -20.10 16.18 -26.09
N ALA A 38 -21.12 15.47 -25.59
CA ALA A 38 -22.41 16.08 -25.27
C ALA A 38 -22.33 16.85 -23.94
N ILE A 39 -22.47 18.17 -24.02
CA ILE A 39 -22.54 19.06 -22.85
C ILE A 39 -23.98 19.54 -22.72
N PRO A 40 -24.58 19.48 -21.53
CA PRO A 40 -25.94 19.96 -21.35
C PRO A 40 -26.01 21.49 -21.26
N ASP A 41 -27.20 22.02 -21.52
CA ASP A 41 -27.48 23.44 -21.36
C ASP A 41 -27.56 23.81 -19.88
N PHE A 42 -26.47 24.34 -19.33
CA PHE A 42 -26.43 24.82 -17.95
C PHE A 42 -27.15 26.15 -17.79
N LYS A 43 -27.79 26.32 -16.63
CA LYS A 43 -28.28 27.64 -16.22
C LYS A 43 -27.11 28.53 -15.81
N VAL A 44 -26.69 29.39 -16.74
CA VAL A 44 -25.63 30.38 -16.54
C VAL A 44 -26.16 31.67 -15.90
N GLY A 45 -25.30 32.34 -15.12
CA GLY A 45 -25.58 33.60 -14.44
C GLY A 45 -25.23 34.83 -15.30
N THR A 46 -24.70 35.87 -14.64
CA THR A 46 -24.17 37.06 -15.31
C THR A 46 -22.80 36.78 -15.92
N LEU A 47 -22.37 37.62 -16.88
CA LEU A 47 -21.02 37.53 -17.44
C LEU A 47 -19.93 37.61 -16.36
N ASP A 48 -20.09 38.50 -15.38
CA ASP A 48 -19.18 38.65 -14.24
C ASP A 48 -19.04 37.33 -13.45
N SER A 49 -20.16 36.66 -13.17
CA SER A 49 -20.13 35.34 -12.52
C SER A 49 -19.43 34.26 -13.36
N LEU A 50 -19.55 34.32 -14.69
CA LEU A 50 -18.88 33.38 -15.59
C LEU A 50 -17.37 33.61 -15.65
N VAL A 51 -16.92 34.87 -15.59
CA VAL A 51 -15.49 35.18 -15.52
C VAL A 51 -14.89 34.64 -14.22
N GLY A 52 -15.55 34.88 -13.08
CA GLY A 52 -15.12 34.31 -11.80
C GLY A 52 -15.10 32.78 -11.81
N LEU A 53 -16.15 32.14 -12.34
CA LEU A 53 -16.22 30.69 -12.48
C LEU A 53 -15.13 30.12 -13.39
N SER A 54 -14.70 30.84 -14.43
CA SER A 54 -13.63 30.39 -15.32
C SER A 54 -12.31 30.21 -14.56
N ASP A 55 -11.97 31.16 -13.68
CA ASP A 55 -10.76 31.08 -12.86
C ASP A 55 -10.86 29.97 -11.81
N GLU A 56 -12.03 29.81 -11.20
CA GLU A 56 -12.29 28.74 -10.23
C GLU A 56 -12.22 27.35 -10.87
N LEU A 57 -12.82 27.18 -12.05
CA LEU A 57 -12.76 25.94 -12.82
C LEU A 57 -11.32 25.58 -13.21
N GLY A 58 -10.50 26.56 -13.59
CA GLY A 58 -9.08 26.32 -13.89
C GLY A 58 -8.29 25.79 -12.67
N LYS A 59 -8.54 26.35 -11.48
CA LYS A 59 -7.95 25.84 -10.23
C LYS A 59 -8.48 24.44 -9.89
N LEU A 60 -9.78 24.23 -10.06
CA LEU A 60 -10.44 22.97 -9.74
C LEU A 60 -9.99 21.83 -10.65
N ASP A 61 -9.76 22.12 -11.94
CA ASP A 61 -9.24 21.18 -12.93
C ASP A 61 -7.82 20.72 -12.54
N THR A 62 -6.92 21.68 -12.25
CA THR A 62 -5.56 21.38 -11.78
C THR A 62 -5.58 20.53 -10.50
N PHE A 63 -6.49 20.86 -9.57
CA PHE A 63 -6.67 20.08 -8.35
C PHE A 63 -7.16 18.66 -8.63
N ALA A 64 -8.19 18.51 -9.47
CA ALA A 64 -8.76 17.22 -9.86
C ALA A 64 -7.72 16.33 -10.54
N GLU A 65 -6.94 16.86 -11.49
CA GLU A 65 -5.87 16.14 -12.17
C GLU A 65 -4.83 15.62 -11.17
N SER A 66 -4.38 16.49 -10.25
CA SER A 66 -3.41 16.11 -9.22
C SER A 66 -3.93 15.02 -8.27
N LEU A 67 -5.23 15.05 -7.97
CA LEU A 67 -5.90 14.08 -7.12
C LEU A 67 -6.01 12.72 -7.84
N ILE A 68 -6.45 12.71 -9.10
CA ILE A 68 -6.58 11.50 -9.91
C ILE A 68 -5.21 10.84 -10.12
N LYS A 69 -4.16 11.62 -10.38
CA LYS A 69 -2.78 11.09 -10.48
C LYS A 69 -2.33 10.41 -9.19
N ARG A 70 -2.61 11.03 -8.02
CA ARG A 70 -2.30 10.43 -6.71
C ARG A 70 -3.08 9.15 -6.47
N MET A 71 -4.37 9.08 -6.85
CA MET A 71 -5.16 7.85 -6.75
C MET A 71 -4.57 6.73 -7.59
N ALA A 72 -4.25 7.01 -8.85
CA ALA A 72 -3.64 6.03 -9.73
C ALA A 72 -2.32 5.51 -9.16
N GLN A 73 -1.50 6.41 -8.60
CA GLN A 73 -0.25 6.04 -7.93
C GLN A 73 -0.49 5.16 -6.69
N SER A 74 -1.49 5.47 -5.86
CA SER A 74 -1.85 4.63 -4.70
C SER A 74 -2.29 3.21 -5.12
N VAL A 75 -3.00 3.07 -6.25
CA VAL A 75 -3.33 1.74 -6.79
C VAL A 75 -2.07 0.98 -7.20
N VAL A 76 -1.09 1.64 -7.82
CA VAL A 76 0.21 1.03 -8.18
C VAL A 76 0.94 0.54 -6.93
N GLU A 77 0.98 1.33 -5.86
CA GLU A 77 1.65 0.99 -4.59
C GLU A 77 0.98 -0.19 -3.85
N VAL A 78 -0.35 -0.31 -3.96
CA VAL A 78 -1.08 -1.44 -3.38
C VAL A 78 -0.90 -2.70 -4.22
N MET A 79 -0.73 -2.56 -5.54
CA MET A 79 -0.58 -3.67 -6.48
C MET A 79 0.88 -4.07 -6.76
N GLU A 80 1.80 -3.83 -5.81
CA GLU A 80 3.24 -4.07 -5.97
C GLU A 80 3.58 -5.50 -6.46
N ASP A 81 2.78 -6.50 -6.12
CA ASP A 81 2.96 -7.91 -6.52
C ASP A 81 2.34 -8.27 -7.89
N SER A 82 1.55 -7.37 -8.48
CA SER A 82 0.81 -7.56 -9.73
C SER A 82 1.15 -6.48 -10.78
N LYS A 83 2.44 -6.13 -10.87
CA LYS A 83 3.01 -5.16 -11.83
C LYS A 83 2.70 -5.59 -13.26
N GLY A 84 1.59 -5.11 -13.80
CA GLY A 84 1.07 -5.45 -15.13
C GLY A 84 -0.44 -5.38 -15.24
N LYS A 85 -1.17 -5.55 -14.11
CA LYS A 85 -2.64 -5.50 -14.05
C LYS A 85 -3.21 -4.18 -13.54
N VAL A 86 -2.37 -3.17 -13.31
CA VAL A 86 -2.82 -1.87 -12.79
C VAL A 86 -3.88 -1.26 -13.72
N HIS A 87 -3.66 -1.32 -15.03
CA HIS A 87 -4.60 -0.80 -16.02
C HIS A 87 -5.97 -1.48 -16.00
N GLU A 88 -6.05 -2.74 -15.54
CA GLU A 88 -7.32 -3.47 -15.40
C GLU A 88 -8.16 -2.95 -14.22
N ASN A 89 -7.53 -2.24 -13.28
CA ASN A 89 -8.18 -1.71 -12.08
C ASN A 89 -8.51 -0.21 -12.19
N LEU A 90 -7.91 0.50 -13.15
CA LEU A 90 -8.17 1.92 -13.42
C LEU A 90 -9.34 2.06 -14.40
N LEU A 91 -10.55 1.76 -13.92
CA LEU A 91 -11.79 1.82 -14.69
C LEU A 91 -12.68 2.96 -14.20
N ALA A 92 -13.40 3.59 -15.13
CA ALA A 92 -14.47 4.55 -14.82
C ALA A 92 -15.82 3.87 -15.08
N ASN A 93 -16.66 3.76 -14.04
CA ASN A 93 -17.95 3.06 -14.10
C ASN A 93 -17.87 1.63 -14.68
N GLY A 94 -16.76 0.92 -14.42
CA GLY A 94 -16.53 -0.44 -14.91
C GLY A 94 -16.08 -0.53 -16.37
N VAL A 95 -15.82 0.61 -17.02
CA VAL A 95 -15.37 0.70 -18.41
C VAL A 95 -13.96 1.31 -18.45
N ASP A 96 -13.17 0.97 -19.47
CA ASP A 96 -11.85 1.58 -19.65
C ASP A 96 -11.96 3.09 -19.91
N LEU A 97 -10.91 3.83 -19.54
CA LEU A 97 -10.92 5.29 -19.59
C LEU A 97 -11.04 5.84 -21.03
N THR A 98 -10.54 5.12 -22.04
CA THR A 98 -10.63 5.57 -23.44
C THR A 98 -12.07 5.47 -23.92
N SER A 99 -12.74 4.36 -23.66
CA SER A 99 -14.15 4.17 -23.96
C SER A 99 -15.03 5.14 -23.17
N PHE A 100 -14.72 5.38 -21.89
CA PHE A 100 -15.45 6.34 -21.05
C PHE A 100 -15.39 7.76 -21.62
N VAL A 101 -14.21 8.24 -22.02
CA VAL A 101 -14.06 9.60 -22.58
C VAL A 101 -14.71 9.72 -23.96
N THR A 102 -14.61 8.68 -24.80
CA THR A 102 -15.17 8.71 -26.17
C THR A 102 -16.69 8.61 -26.21
N HIS A 103 -17.31 8.03 -25.18
CA HIS A 103 -18.77 7.89 -25.03
C HIS A 103 -19.27 8.61 -23.77
N PHE A 104 -18.65 9.74 -23.43
CA PHE A 104 -19.00 10.50 -22.24
C PHE A 104 -20.45 10.98 -22.29
N GLU A 105 -21.17 10.75 -21.20
CA GLU A 105 -22.49 11.32 -20.95
C GLU A 105 -22.48 12.06 -19.62
N TRP A 106 -23.15 13.20 -19.59
CA TRP A 106 -23.27 13.99 -18.38
C TRP A 106 -24.17 13.30 -17.34
N ASP A 107 -23.66 13.10 -16.13
CA ASP A 107 -24.44 12.52 -15.02
C ASP A 107 -25.45 13.55 -14.48
N MET A 108 -26.64 13.56 -15.07
CA MET A 108 -27.74 14.45 -14.70
C MET A 108 -28.32 14.18 -13.31
N ALA A 109 -28.15 12.96 -12.78
CA ALA A 109 -28.64 12.61 -11.45
C ALA A 109 -27.71 13.21 -10.38
N LYS A 110 -26.40 13.14 -10.62
CA LYS A 110 -25.38 13.66 -9.69
C LYS A 110 -25.14 15.16 -9.85
N TYR A 111 -25.20 15.68 -11.07
CA TYR A 111 -24.93 17.08 -11.41
C TYR A 111 -26.03 17.67 -12.30
N PRO A 112 -27.21 18.00 -11.76
CA PRO A 112 -28.35 18.41 -12.59
C PRO A 112 -28.12 19.75 -13.30
N ALA A 113 -28.21 19.77 -14.64
CA ALA A 113 -28.03 21.00 -15.44
C ALA A 113 -29.08 22.10 -15.17
N LYS A 114 -30.22 21.73 -14.56
CA LYS A 114 -31.27 22.66 -14.14
C LYS A 114 -30.85 23.54 -12.95
N GLN A 115 -29.86 23.11 -12.17
CA GLN A 115 -29.32 23.92 -11.09
C GLN A 115 -28.42 25.03 -11.65
N PRO A 116 -28.26 26.15 -10.92
CA PRO A 116 -27.28 27.17 -11.29
C PRO A 116 -25.88 26.56 -11.42
N LEU A 117 -25.14 26.94 -12.47
CA LEU A 117 -23.80 26.38 -12.74
C LEU A 117 -22.87 26.46 -11.53
N VAL A 118 -22.88 27.59 -10.81
CA VAL A 118 -22.11 27.78 -9.56
C VAL A 118 -22.36 26.66 -8.55
N SER A 119 -23.63 26.28 -8.35
CA SER A 119 -24.01 25.22 -7.39
C SER A 119 -23.48 23.85 -7.82
N VAL A 120 -23.44 23.60 -9.13
CA VAL A 120 -22.89 22.35 -9.69
C VAL A 120 -21.38 22.30 -9.46
N VAL A 121 -20.68 23.40 -9.74
CA VAL A 121 -19.23 23.55 -9.51
C VAL A 121 -18.89 23.40 -8.01
N ASP A 122 -19.62 24.06 -7.12
CA ASP A 122 -19.45 23.94 -5.67
C ASP A 122 -19.62 22.49 -5.18
N THR A 123 -20.62 21.79 -5.73
CA THR A 123 -20.87 20.38 -5.39
C THR A 123 -19.70 19.51 -5.84
N LEU A 124 -19.20 19.73 -7.05
CA LEU A 124 -18.04 19.01 -7.58
C LEU A 124 -16.79 19.29 -6.74
N ALA A 125 -16.54 20.55 -6.36
CA ALA A 125 -15.42 20.94 -5.52
C ALA A 125 -15.46 20.29 -4.13
N LYS A 126 -16.62 20.29 -3.46
CA LYS A 126 -16.80 19.61 -2.17
C LYS A 126 -16.57 18.12 -2.27
N GLN A 127 -17.05 17.48 -3.34
CA GLN A 127 -16.82 16.05 -3.55
C GLN A 127 -15.34 15.73 -3.78
N LEU A 128 -14.63 16.50 -4.62
CA LEU A 128 -13.20 16.31 -4.82
C LEU A 128 -12.40 16.50 -3.52
N ALA A 129 -12.74 17.51 -2.71
CA ALA A 129 -12.11 17.75 -1.42
C ALA A 129 -12.34 16.61 -0.40
N GLN A 130 -13.58 16.08 -0.35
CA GLN A 130 -13.91 14.93 0.49
C GLN A 130 -13.12 13.70 0.05
N ILE A 131 -13.09 13.43 -1.26
CA ILE A 131 -12.36 12.31 -1.81
C ILE A 131 -10.85 12.45 -1.52
N GLU A 132 -10.26 13.65 -1.58
CA GLU A 132 -8.87 13.86 -1.20
C GLU A 132 -8.62 13.50 0.28
N THR A 133 -9.52 13.92 1.17
CA THR A 133 -9.40 13.65 2.60
C THR A 133 -9.49 12.15 2.88
N ASP A 134 -10.42 11.45 2.24
CA ASP A 134 -10.58 10.01 2.36
C ASP A 134 -9.36 9.26 1.81
N LEU A 135 -8.83 9.68 0.66
CA LEU A 135 -7.61 9.11 0.09
C LEU A 135 -6.42 9.28 1.04
N LYS A 136 -6.18 10.49 1.54
CA LYS A 136 -5.08 10.76 2.50
C LYS A 136 -5.19 9.90 3.74
N SER A 137 -6.38 9.79 4.32
CA SER A 137 -6.63 8.96 5.51
C SER A 137 -6.34 7.48 5.24
N ARG A 138 -6.85 6.93 4.14
CA ARG A 138 -6.66 5.53 3.78
C ARG A 138 -5.22 5.20 3.44
N THR A 139 -4.54 6.04 2.67
CA THR A 139 -3.13 5.87 2.33
C THR A 139 -2.26 5.93 3.57
N ALA A 140 -2.51 6.86 4.50
CA ALA A 140 -1.77 6.93 5.76
C ALA A 140 -1.95 5.66 6.62
N ALA A 141 -3.19 5.17 6.75
CA ALA A 141 -3.47 3.93 7.48
C ALA A 141 -2.78 2.72 6.82
N TYR A 142 -2.81 2.63 5.49
CA TYR A 142 -2.12 1.59 4.74
C TYR A 142 -0.60 1.63 4.98
N SER A 143 0.04 2.80 4.87
CA SER A 143 1.49 2.94 5.08
C SER A 143 1.92 2.52 6.49
N VAL A 144 1.13 2.84 7.52
CA VAL A 144 1.40 2.40 8.89
C VAL A 144 1.30 0.88 9.01
N LEU A 145 0.27 0.26 8.44
CA LEU A 145 0.10 -1.19 8.46
C LEU A 145 1.23 -1.90 7.69
N LYS A 146 1.61 -1.39 6.52
CA LYS A 146 2.74 -1.92 5.73
C LYS A 146 4.04 -1.87 6.52
N ALA A 147 4.37 -0.72 7.12
CA ALA A 147 5.57 -0.58 7.95
C ALA A 147 5.56 -1.53 9.17
N ASN A 148 4.40 -1.70 9.81
CA ASN A 148 4.25 -2.64 10.92
C ASN A 148 4.45 -4.09 10.47
N LEU A 149 3.89 -4.47 9.32
CA LEU A 149 4.06 -5.81 8.73
C LEU A 149 5.52 -6.07 8.38
N GLU A 150 6.20 -5.16 7.68
CA GLU A 150 7.62 -5.28 7.35
C GLU A 150 8.50 -5.43 8.62
N ASN A 151 8.15 -4.71 9.69
CA ASN A 151 8.85 -4.84 10.97
C ASN A 151 8.61 -6.21 11.65
N LEU A 152 7.40 -6.76 11.54
CA LEU A 152 7.08 -8.10 12.05
C LEU A 152 7.78 -9.19 11.23
N GLU A 153 7.79 -9.06 9.91
CA GLU A 153 8.51 -9.98 9.02
C GLU A 153 10.01 -9.95 9.32
N LYS A 154 10.64 -8.79 9.45
CA LYS A 154 12.06 -8.70 9.85
C LYS A 154 12.33 -9.38 11.19
N LYS A 155 11.41 -9.25 12.17
CA LYS A 155 11.49 -9.96 13.45
C LYS A 155 11.24 -11.46 13.36
N SER A 156 10.64 -11.96 12.28
CA SER A 156 10.39 -13.40 12.08
C SER A 156 11.48 -14.08 11.24
N THR A 157 12.06 -13.36 10.28
CA THR A 157 12.95 -13.93 9.25
C THR A 157 14.44 -13.68 9.51
N GLY A 158 14.79 -13.01 10.62
CA GLY A 158 16.18 -12.81 11.05
C GLY A 158 16.91 -14.10 11.40
N ASN A 159 18.22 -14.02 11.64
CA ASN A 159 18.99 -15.11 12.24
C ASN A 159 18.47 -15.43 13.66
N LEU A 160 18.82 -16.60 14.20
CA LEU A 160 18.39 -17.03 15.55
C LEU A 160 18.70 -15.98 16.63
N PHE A 161 19.74 -15.16 16.44
CA PHE A 161 20.15 -14.09 17.35
C PHE A 161 19.19 -12.90 17.43
N THR A 162 18.38 -12.66 16.39
CA THR A 162 17.54 -11.45 16.28
C THR A 162 16.07 -11.73 16.01
N ARG A 163 15.73 -12.96 15.56
CA ARG A 163 14.35 -13.35 15.31
C ARG A 163 13.61 -13.72 16.59
N THR A 164 12.30 -13.68 16.48
CA THR A 164 11.38 -14.24 17.48
C THR A 164 11.47 -15.76 17.44
N LEU A 165 11.44 -16.40 18.61
CA LEU A 165 11.54 -17.86 18.76
C LEU A 165 10.18 -18.54 18.96
N SER A 166 9.07 -17.79 18.96
CA SER A 166 7.72 -18.28 19.26
C SER A 166 7.22 -19.36 18.31
N ASP A 167 7.74 -19.41 17.07
CA ASP A 167 7.44 -20.43 16.08
C ASP A 167 8.48 -21.58 16.04
N ILE A 168 9.57 -21.45 16.80
CA ILE A 168 10.65 -22.45 16.90
C ILE A 168 10.47 -23.36 18.11
N VAL A 169 10.13 -22.77 19.26
CA VAL A 169 10.13 -23.51 20.54
C VAL A 169 8.74 -24.06 20.84
N SER A 170 8.69 -25.28 21.36
CA SER A 170 7.47 -25.94 21.78
C SER A 170 7.39 -26.05 23.31
N LYS A 171 6.19 -26.30 23.85
CA LYS A 171 6.02 -26.51 25.30
C LYS A 171 6.84 -27.70 25.83
N GLU A 172 7.10 -28.68 24.98
CA GLU A 172 7.85 -29.90 25.31
C GLU A 172 9.35 -29.63 25.52
N ASP A 173 9.85 -28.51 25.00
CA ASP A 173 11.25 -28.14 25.14
C ASP A 173 11.56 -27.51 26.51
N PHE A 174 10.55 -27.22 27.33
CA PHE A 174 10.70 -26.59 28.64
C PHE A 174 10.19 -27.46 29.77
N VAL A 175 10.89 -27.40 30.90
CA VAL A 175 10.35 -27.86 32.18
C VAL A 175 9.38 -26.80 32.70
N LEU A 176 8.09 -27.05 32.52
CA LEU A 176 7.00 -26.19 33.01
C LEU A 176 6.66 -26.50 34.47
N ASP A 177 6.09 -25.52 35.17
CA ASP A 177 5.52 -25.65 36.52
C ASP A 177 6.47 -26.19 37.61
N SER A 178 7.79 -25.99 37.45
CA SER A 178 8.78 -26.33 38.48
C SER A 178 9.15 -25.13 39.35
N GLU A 179 9.07 -25.31 40.67
CA GLU A 179 9.52 -24.32 41.66
C GLU A 179 11.05 -24.15 41.66
N TYR A 180 11.79 -25.20 41.28
CA TYR A 180 13.25 -25.23 41.44
C TYR A 180 14.01 -25.22 40.12
N LEU A 181 13.43 -25.78 39.05
CA LEU A 181 14.07 -25.89 37.75
C LEU A 181 13.56 -24.83 36.78
N ILE A 182 14.43 -24.45 35.86
CA ILE A 182 14.11 -23.63 34.71
C ILE A 182 14.89 -24.13 33.51
N THR A 183 14.28 -24.07 32.33
CA THR A 183 14.96 -24.31 31.06
C THR A 183 15.27 -22.97 30.41
N LEU A 184 16.53 -22.73 30.09
CA LEU A 184 17.01 -21.56 29.36
C LEU A 184 17.29 -21.92 27.91
N LEU A 185 17.21 -20.92 27.04
CA LEU A 185 17.60 -21.03 25.64
C LEU A 185 18.95 -20.35 25.44
N VAL A 186 19.85 -21.03 24.75
CA VAL A 186 21.21 -20.55 24.49
C VAL A 186 21.51 -20.67 23.02
N ILE A 187 21.90 -19.56 22.41
CA ILE A 187 22.37 -19.56 21.02
C ILE A 187 23.88 -19.77 21.02
N VAL A 188 24.30 -20.85 20.38
CA VAL A 188 25.70 -21.27 20.30
C VAL A 188 26.16 -21.15 18.84
N PRO A 189 27.31 -20.51 18.54
CA PRO A 189 27.87 -20.51 17.19
C PRO A 189 28.25 -21.92 16.73
N LYS A 190 28.12 -22.21 15.43
CA LYS A 190 28.45 -23.55 14.87
C LYS A 190 29.85 -24.03 15.20
N SER A 191 30.83 -23.12 15.21
CA SER A 191 32.22 -23.41 15.56
C SER A 191 32.40 -23.92 16.99
N SER A 192 31.45 -23.63 17.89
CA SER A 192 31.54 -23.92 19.32
C SER A 192 30.63 -25.07 19.78
N TYR A 193 29.90 -25.75 18.89
CA TYR A 193 28.98 -26.84 19.27
C TYR A 193 29.66 -27.96 20.06
N VAL A 194 30.83 -28.40 19.60
CA VAL A 194 31.59 -29.49 20.26
C VAL A 194 32.07 -29.05 21.64
N GLN A 195 32.45 -27.79 21.79
CA GLN A 195 32.85 -27.23 23.06
C GLN A 195 31.64 -27.14 24.00
N TRP A 196 30.53 -26.58 23.53
CA TRP A 196 29.28 -26.45 24.28
C TRP A 196 28.84 -27.78 24.88
N GLN A 197 28.74 -28.84 24.07
CA GLN A 197 28.32 -30.17 24.54
C GLN A 197 29.25 -30.75 25.61
N LYS A 198 30.54 -30.39 25.60
CA LYS A 198 31.51 -30.85 26.59
C LYS A 198 31.53 -30.02 27.86
N THR A 199 31.22 -28.73 27.78
CA THR A 199 31.46 -27.79 28.89
C THR A 199 30.19 -27.28 29.56
N TYR A 200 29.01 -27.36 28.93
CA TYR A 200 27.79 -26.73 29.45
C TYR A 200 27.41 -27.22 30.86
N GLU A 201 27.66 -28.50 31.17
CA GLU A 201 27.35 -29.10 32.49
C GLU A 201 28.23 -28.55 33.62
N SER A 202 29.40 -28.00 33.27
CA SER A 202 30.38 -27.46 34.23
C SER A 202 30.45 -25.93 34.24
N LEU A 203 29.52 -25.23 33.55
CA LEU A 203 29.49 -23.76 33.52
C LEU A 203 29.01 -23.14 34.84
N SER A 204 28.20 -23.88 35.60
CA SER A 204 27.71 -23.47 36.92
C SER A 204 27.34 -24.71 37.73
N ASP A 205 27.32 -24.59 39.05
CA ASP A 205 26.84 -25.65 39.92
C ASP A 205 25.34 -25.87 39.72
N MET A 206 24.88 -27.12 39.76
CA MET A 206 23.46 -27.49 39.63
C MET A 206 22.85 -27.20 38.24
N VAL A 207 23.65 -27.36 37.20
CA VAL A 207 23.16 -27.65 35.85
C VAL A 207 22.71 -29.11 35.78
N VAL A 208 21.55 -29.39 35.16
CA VAL A 208 21.04 -30.76 35.01
C VAL A 208 21.84 -31.46 33.89
N PRO A 209 22.54 -32.58 34.17
CA PRO A 209 23.29 -33.30 33.15
C PRO A 209 22.38 -33.88 32.07
N ARG A 210 22.90 -33.96 30.85
CA ARG A 210 22.18 -34.40 29.62
C ARG A 210 20.87 -33.65 29.35
N SER A 211 20.74 -32.41 29.83
CA SER A 211 19.54 -31.60 29.63
C SER A 211 19.58 -30.74 28.36
N THR A 212 20.72 -30.68 27.66
CA THR A 212 20.82 -29.87 26.45
C THR A 212 20.28 -30.59 25.22
N LYS A 213 19.47 -29.89 24.43
CA LYS A 213 18.89 -30.37 23.17
C LYS A 213 18.98 -29.25 22.13
N LEU A 214 19.40 -29.59 20.92
CA LEU A 214 19.34 -28.68 19.76
C LEU A 214 17.87 -28.60 19.28
N ILE A 215 17.30 -27.39 19.30
CA ILE A 215 15.92 -27.13 18.89
C ILE A 215 15.85 -26.69 17.42
N ALA A 216 16.73 -25.77 17.03
CA ALA A 216 16.82 -25.25 15.67
C ALA A 216 18.26 -24.83 15.34
N GLU A 217 18.56 -24.76 14.06
CA GLU A 217 19.87 -24.38 13.53
C GLU A 217 19.69 -23.49 12.30
N ASP A 218 20.52 -22.45 12.18
CA ASP A 218 20.64 -21.62 10.98
C ASP A 218 22.08 -21.66 10.43
N ASN A 219 22.46 -20.70 9.57
CA ASN A 219 23.81 -20.66 8.99
C ASN A 219 24.89 -20.21 9.99
N GLU A 220 24.53 -19.50 11.07
CA GLU A 220 25.47 -18.88 12.01
C GLU A 220 25.59 -19.69 13.31
N GLY A 221 24.52 -20.31 13.77
CA GLY A 221 24.49 -21.01 15.05
C GLY A 221 23.28 -21.93 15.24
N GLY A 222 23.17 -22.44 16.47
CA GLY A 222 22.13 -23.35 16.90
C GLY A 222 21.52 -22.89 18.21
N LEU A 223 20.21 -23.06 18.32
CA LEU A 223 19.44 -22.81 19.52
C LEU A 223 19.39 -24.08 20.35
N PHE A 224 20.03 -24.06 21.51
CA PHE A 224 20.06 -25.16 22.46
C PHE A 224 19.21 -24.85 23.69
N THR A 225 18.58 -25.86 24.26
CA THR A 225 18.04 -25.79 25.62
C THR A 225 19.12 -26.14 26.65
N VAL A 226 18.94 -25.68 27.89
CA VAL A 226 19.67 -26.17 29.06
C VAL A 226 18.78 -26.05 30.28
N THR A 227 18.70 -27.09 31.09
CA THR A 227 17.91 -27.04 32.33
C THR A 227 18.85 -26.93 33.53
N LEU A 228 18.55 -26.00 34.42
CA LEU A 228 19.33 -25.75 35.63
C LEU A 228 18.42 -25.29 36.79
N PHE A 229 18.98 -25.23 37.98
CA PHE A 229 18.27 -24.70 39.13
C PHE A 229 18.14 -23.17 39.04
N ARG A 230 16.96 -22.65 39.39
CA ARG A 230 16.65 -21.20 39.31
C ARG A 230 17.66 -20.31 40.05
N LYS A 231 18.24 -20.82 41.15
CA LYS A 231 19.17 -20.03 41.98
C LYS A 231 20.53 -19.75 41.33
N VAL A 232 20.89 -20.47 40.26
CA VAL A 232 22.17 -20.33 39.56
C VAL A 232 22.04 -19.73 38.16
N ILE A 233 20.88 -19.15 37.82
CA ILE A 233 20.66 -18.51 36.51
C ILE A 233 21.71 -17.44 36.23
N GLU A 234 21.95 -16.54 37.19
CA GLU A 234 22.88 -15.42 37.01
C GLU A 234 24.34 -15.90 36.93
N ASP A 235 24.71 -16.91 37.72
CA ASP A 235 26.05 -17.51 37.65
C ASP A 235 26.29 -18.22 36.31
N PHE A 236 25.28 -18.95 35.82
CA PHE A 236 25.32 -19.58 34.51
C PHE A 236 25.42 -18.55 33.37
N LYS A 237 24.70 -17.42 33.47
CA LYS A 237 24.77 -16.33 32.48
C LYS A 237 26.15 -15.71 32.37
N VAL A 238 26.88 -15.57 33.48
CA VAL A 238 28.24 -14.99 33.48
C VAL A 238 29.24 -15.90 32.77
N HIS A 239 29.12 -17.22 32.96
CA HIS A 239 30.05 -18.20 32.39
C HIS A 239 29.66 -18.68 30.98
N CYS A 240 28.43 -18.41 30.55
CA CYS A 240 27.92 -18.85 29.27
C CYS A 240 28.54 -18.04 28.10
N PRO A 241 29.21 -18.70 27.14
CA PRO A 241 29.81 -18.04 25.98
C PRO A 241 28.79 -17.65 24.89
N GLY A 242 27.52 -18.08 25.02
CA GLY A 242 26.44 -17.81 24.06
C GLY A 242 25.47 -16.71 24.53
N ILE A 243 24.61 -16.25 23.61
CA ILE A 243 23.52 -15.33 23.96
C ILE A 243 22.41 -16.13 24.63
N LEU A 244 22.12 -15.79 25.88
CA LEU A 244 21.02 -16.33 26.67
C LEU A 244 19.75 -15.53 26.42
N LEU A 245 18.67 -16.22 26.03
CA LEU A 245 17.34 -15.67 25.81
C LEU A 245 16.37 -16.04 26.94
#